data_AF-A0A8S1H917-F1
#
_entry.id   AF-A0A8S1H917-F1
#
_cell.length_a   1.000
_cell.length_b   1.000
_cell.length_c   1.000
_cell.angle_alpha   90.00
_cell.angle_beta   90.00
_cell.angle_gamma   90.00
#
_symmetry.space_group_name_H-M   'P 1'
#
loop_
_entity.id
_entity.type
_entity.pdbx_description
1 polymer ?
#
loop_
_entity_poly.entity_id
_entity_poly.type
_entity_poly.pdbx_seq_one_letter_code
_entity_poly.pdbx_strand_id
1 'polypeptide(L)'
;MILRSFASFFHKLIPQFRLYGHGDDAFKAGPSFQHYTGGILQSRDCESTVGNFGWLSVSLIGFGVEGSKEFWLGRNSMGLGWGEGGYFRAKRNVTWCAIANDPIAGFV
;
A
#
# COMPACT_ATOMS: atom_id res chain seq x y z
N MET A 1 -8.01 9.37 21.70
CA MET A 1 -9.03 9.11 20.66
C MET A 1 -8.49 8.47 19.37
N ILE A 2 -7.21 8.09 19.29
CA ILE A 2 -6.58 7.57 18.05
C ILE A 2 -6.69 6.03 17.94
N LEU A 3 -6.67 5.31 19.07
CA LEU A 3 -6.71 3.84 19.12
C LEU A 3 -8.05 3.23 18.67
N ARG A 4 -9.17 3.93 18.86
CA ARG A 4 -10.51 3.42 18.50
C ARG A 4 -10.78 3.49 16.99
N SER A 5 -10.25 4.50 16.31
CA SER A 5 -10.39 4.64 14.85
C SER A 5 -9.52 3.62 14.12
N PHE A 6 -8.29 3.40 14.60
CA PHE A 6 -7.40 2.34 14.13
C PHE A 6 -8.09 0.98 14.21
N ALA A 7 -8.54 0.59 15.40
CA ALA A 7 -9.18 -0.72 15.60
C ALA A 7 -10.45 -0.91 14.74
N SER A 8 -11.25 0.13 14.51
CA SER A 8 -12.48 0.04 13.71
C SER A 8 -12.21 -0.11 12.20
N PHE A 9 -11.16 0.54 11.69
CA PHE A 9 -10.68 0.34 10.32
C PHE A 9 -10.18 -1.10 10.12
N PHE A 10 -9.35 -1.60 11.05
CA PHE A 10 -8.82 -2.97 10.99
C PHE A 10 -9.89 -4.06 11.23
N HIS A 11 -10.89 -3.82 12.08
CA HIS A 11 -12.02 -4.76 12.26
C HIS A 11 -12.92 -4.84 11.02
N LYS A 12 -13.01 -3.76 10.22
CA LYS A 12 -13.75 -3.77 8.96
C LYS A 12 -12.92 -4.34 7.80
N LEU A 13 -11.60 -4.25 7.87
CA LEU A 13 -10.66 -4.72 6.86
C LEU A 13 -10.20 -6.16 7.07
N ILE A 14 -11.14 -7.09 7.08
CA ILE A 14 -10.93 -8.51 6.71
C ILE A 14 -10.54 -9.43 7.88
N PRO A 15 -11.22 -10.59 8.01
CA PRO A 15 -10.95 -11.60 9.03
C PRO A 15 -9.57 -12.30 8.94
N GLN A 16 -8.70 -11.91 7.99
CA GLN A 16 -7.44 -12.60 7.64
C GLN A 16 -6.24 -11.65 7.60
N PHE A 17 -6.34 -10.47 8.23
CA PHE A 17 -5.24 -9.52 8.27
C PHE A 17 -4.03 -10.10 9.02
N ARG A 18 -2.86 -10.07 8.38
CA ARG A 18 -1.59 -10.53 8.95
C ARG A 18 -0.62 -9.35 8.99
N LEU A 19 -0.07 -9.08 10.17
CA LEU A 19 0.98 -8.08 10.32
C LEU A 19 2.22 -8.53 9.55
N TYR A 20 2.79 -7.59 8.83
CA TYR A 20 4.05 -7.77 8.13
C TYR A 20 5.09 -6.94 8.88
N GLY A 21 6.10 -7.62 9.43
CA GLY A 21 7.10 -7.03 10.31
C GLY A 21 8.30 -6.44 9.58
N HIS A 22 8.10 -5.83 8.41
CA HIS A 22 9.21 -5.32 7.59
C HIS A 22 9.15 -3.80 7.44
N GLY A 23 10.32 -3.20 7.26
CA GLY A 23 10.56 -1.76 7.27
C GLY A 23 10.08 -1.01 6.04
N ASP A 24 10.76 0.09 5.74
CA ASP A 24 10.42 0.97 4.64
C ASP A 24 10.71 0.32 3.27
N ASP A 25 9.71 0.31 2.40
CA ASP A 25 9.74 -0.23 1.04
C ASP A 25 9.63 0.88 0.00
N ALA A 26 10.46 0.81 -1.03
CA ALA A 26 10.45 1.77 -2.12
C ALA A 26 9.72 1.23 -3.36
N PHE A 27 8.85 2.04 -3.96
CA PHE A 27 8.16 1.71 -5.21
C PHE A 27 8.01 2.94 -6.11
N LYS A 28 7.81 2.73 -7.41
CA LYS A 28 7.53 3.81 -8.36
C LYS A 28 6.06 4.24 -8.27
N ALA A 29 5.80 5.50 -7.96
CA ALA A 29 4.45 6.02 -7.83
C ALA A 29 3.92 6.62 -9.13
N GLY A 30 2.94 5.95 -9.73
CA GLY A 30 2.20 6.46 -10.88
C GLY A 30 1.04 7.41 -10.50
N PRO A 31 0.36 8.00 -11.50
CA PRO A 31 -0.81 8.87 -11.30
C PRO A 31 -1.89 8.27 -10.39
N SER A 32 -2.16 6.96 -10.53
CA SER A 32 -3.16 6.23 -9.74
C SER A 32 -2.82 6.22 -8.25
N PHE A 33 -1.54 6.23 -7.90
CA PHE A 33 -1.12 6.34 -6.51
C PHE A 33 -1.34 7.77 -6.00
N GLN A 34 -0.93 8.79 -6.75
CA GLN A 34 -1.10 10.19 -6.33
C GLN A 34 -2.57 10.53 -6.05
N HIS A 35 -3.47 10.08 -6.91
CA HIS A 35 -4.91 10.32 -6.80
C HIS A 35 -5.66 9.20 -6.06
N TYR A 36 -4.94 8.34 -5.34
CA TYR A 36 -5.57 7.24 -4.60
C TYR A 36 -6.50 7.77 -3.50
N THR A 37 -7.76 7.35 -3.56
CA THR A 37 -8.79 7.66 -2.55
C THR A 37 -9.36 6.41 -1.87
N GLY A 38 -9.13 5.22 -2.43
CA GLY A 38 -9.53 3.95 -1.82
C GLY A 38 -9.54 2.76 -2.79
N GLY A 39 -9.70 1.57 -2.22
CA GLY A 39 -9.74 0.30 -2.95
C GLY A 39 -8.38 -0.39 -3.07
N ILE A 40 -8.28 -1.43 -3.89
CA ILE A 40 -7.00 -2.13 -4.13
C ILE A 40 -6.39 -1.56 -5.40
N LEU A 41 -5.23 -0.91 -5.29
CA LEU A 41 -4.43 -0.45 -6.44
C LEU A 41 -3.99 -1.64 -7.29
N GLN A 42 -4.30 -1.58 -8.58
CA GLN A 42 -3.96 -2.62 -9.56
C GLN A 42 -3.32 -2.06 -10.83
N SER A 43 -3.50 -0.76 -11.11
CA SER A 43 -2.93 -0.08 -12.27
C SER A 43 -1.41 -0.06 -12.20
N ARG A 44 -0.73 -0.33 -13.33
CA ARG A 44 0.74 -0.29 -13.45
C ARG A 44 1.20 0.96 -14.20
N ASP A 45 0.64 2.11 -13.85
CA ASP A 45 0.92 3.39 -14.48
C ASP A 45 2.20 4.07 -13.96
N CYS A 46 3.00 3.36 -13.17
CA CYS A 46 4.32 3.76 -12.68
C CYS A 46 5.40 3.91 -13.76
N GLU A 47 5.19 3.36 -14.96
CA GLU A 47 6.06 3.59 -16.12
C GLU A 47 5.54 4.71 -17.03
N SER A 48 4.42 5.36 -16.67
CA SER A 48 3.94 6.54 -17.38
C SER A 48 4.98 7.66 -17.33
N THR A 49 5.17 8.35 -18.45
CA THR A 49 6.00 9.58 -18.51
C THR A 49 5.22 10.82 -18.07
N VAL A 50 3.89 10.75 -18.05
CA VAL A 50 3.00 11.84 -17.64
C VAL A 50 2.46 11.54 -16.24
N GLY A 51 2.67 12.48 -15.31
CA GLY A 51 2.17 12.37 -13.94
C GLY A 51 2.88 11.30 -13.11
N ASN A 52 4.13 10.94 -13.43
CA ASN A 52 4.94 10.08 -12.59
C ASN A 52 5.44 10.86 -11.36
N PHE A 53 5.32 10.28 -10.17
CA PHE A 53 5.84 10.87 -8.94
C PHE A 53 7.26 10.40 -8.60
N GLY A 54 7.82 9.48 -9.39
CA GLY A 54 9.13 8.89 -9.14
C GLY A 54 9.09 7.81 -8.07
N TRP A 55 10.23 7.59 -7.40
CA TRP A 55 10.36 6.61 -6.33
C TRP A 55 9.86 7.17 -5.00
N LEU A 56 8.97 6.42 -4.34
CA LEU A 56 8.46 6.74 -3.01
C LEU A 56 8.78 5.61 -2.04
N SER A 57 9.14 6.00 -0.82
CA SER A 57 9.30 5.09 0.31
C SER A 57 8.02 5.09 1.16
N VAL A 58 7.54 3.90 1.50
CA VAL A 58 6.33 3.66 2.30
C VAL A 58 6.57 2.49 3.24
N SER A 59 5.89 2.46 4.38
CA SER A 59 6.03 1.33 5.30
C SER A 59 4.94 0.30 5.03
N LEU A 60 5.31 -0.92 4.63
CA LEU A 60 4.36 -2.04 4.52
C LEU A 60 4.11 -2.64 5.90
N ILE A 61 2.89 -2.51 6.39
CA ILE A 61 2.53 -2.90 7.77
C ILE A 61 1.75 -4.21 7.85
N GLY A 62 1.31 -4.75 6.70
CA GLY A 62 0.55 -5.98 6.67
C GLY A 62 0.07 -6.37 5.29
N PHE A 63 -0.67 -7.46 5.25
CA PHE A 63 -1.36 -7.93 4.06
C PHE A 63 -2.69 -8.60 4.43
N GLY A 64 -3.57 -8.72 3.44
CA GLY A 64 -4.89 -9.31 3.62
C GLY A 64 -5.48 -9.77 2.30
N VAL A 65 -6.71 -10.26 2.38
CA VAL A 65 -7.45 -10.80 1.24
C VAL A 65 -8.87 -10.24 1.24
N GLU A 66 -9.24 -9.50 0.21
CA GLU A 66 -10.63 -9.05 0.02
C GLU A 66 -11.26 -9.86 -1.12
N GLY A 67 -12.16 -10.78 -0.77
CA GLY A 67 -12.73 -11.74 -1.72
C GLY A 67 -11.64 -12.67 -2.27
N SER A 68 -11.33 -12.56 -3.56
CA SER A 68 -10.25 -13.30 -4.23
C SER A 68 -8.99 -12.45 -4.49
N LYS A 69 -8.95 -11.21 -3.98
CA LYS A 69 -7.86 -10.27 -4.23
C LYS A 69 -6.97 -10.14 -3.00
N GLU A 70 -5.73 -10.60 -3.13
CA GLU A 70 -4.70 -10.40 -2.11
C GLU A 70 -4.07 -9.02 -2.26
N PHE A 71 -3.80 -8.35 -1.13
CA PHE A 71 -3.23 -7.02 -1.13
C PHE A 71 -2.21 -6.81 0.01
N TRP A 72 -1.26 -5.92 -0.24
CA TRP A 72 -0.41 -5.28 0.74
C TRP A 72 -1.13 -4.09 1.35
N LEU A 73 -1.05 -3.93 2.67
CA LEU A 73 -1.45 -2.72 3.38
C LEU A 73 -0.20 -1.92 3.71
N GLY A 74 -0.12 -0.72 3.12
CA GLY A 74 0.98 0.20 3.37
C GLY A 74 0.50 1.49 4.00
N ARG A 75 1.38 2.10 4.78
CA ARG A 75 1.21 3.44 5.32
C ARG A 75 2.08 4.41 4.53
N ASN A 76 1.50 5.53 4.13
CA ASN A 76 2.21 6.60 3.46
C ASN A 76 2.43 7.80 4.43
N SER A 77 3.35 8.68 4.08
CA SER A 77 3.70 9.91 4.81
C SER A 77 2.99 11.16 4.29
N MET A 78 2.07 11.03 3.31
CA MET A 78 1.30 12.13 2.70
C MET A 78 0.17 12.69 3.57
N GLY A 79 0.14 12.35 4.87
CA GLY A 79 -0.89 12.80 5.81
C GLY A 79 -2.20 12.01 5.74
N LEU A 80 -3.11 12.32 6.66
CA LEU A 80 -4.35 11.56 6.86
C LEU A 80 -5.43 11.85 5.81
N GLY A 81 -5.32 12.95 5.06
CA GLY A 81 -6.28 13.33 4.02
C GLY A 81 -6.08 12.58 2.69
N TRP A 82 -5.01 11.81 2.57
CA TRP A 82 -4.68 11.04 1.38
C TRP A 82 -5.07 9.57 1.56
N GLY A 83 -5.60 8.94 0.50
CA GLY A 83 -5.98 7.54 0.51
C GLY A 83 -7.00 7.18 1.59
N GLU A 84 -6.84 6.01 2.17
CA GLU A 84 -7.74 5.46 3.18
C GLU A 84 -7.27 5.88 4.58
N GLY A 85 -7.26 7.19 4.85
CA GLY A 85 -6.80 7.75 6.12
C GLY A 85 -5.27 7.72 6.30
N GLY A 86 -4.52 7.91 5.21
CA GLY A 86 -3.07 7.81 5.14
C GLY A 86 -2.55 6.41 4.79
N TYR A 87 -3.45 5.46 4.54
CA TYR A 87 -3.13 4.09 4.14
C TYR A 87 -3.49 3.84 2.69
N PHE A 88 -2.86 2.82 2.11
CA PHE A 88 -3.19 2.31 0.80
C PHE A 88 -3.18 0.80 0.77
N ARG A 89 -3.92 0.25 -0.18
CA ARG A 89 -3.90 -1.18 -0.48
C ARG A 89 -3.40 -1.37 -1.90
N ALA A 90 -2.36 -2.18 -2.06
CA ALA A 90 -1.78 -2.50 -3.37
C ALA A 90 -1.87 -3.99 -3.64
N LYS A 91 -2.15 -4.39 -4.89
CA LYS A 91 -2.25 -5.80 -5.25
C LYS A 91 -0.96 -6.54 -4.89
N ARG A 92 -1.11 -7.63 -4.13
CA ARG A 92 -0.03 -8.53 -3.73
C ARG A 92 0.12 -9.67 -4.74
N ASN A 93 1.25 -10.37 -4.69
CA ASN A 93 1.59 -11.52 -5.55
C ASN A 93 1.72 -11.14 -7.04
N VAL A 94 1.96 -9.86 -7.30
CA VAL A 94 2.47 -9.34 -8.56
C VAL A 94 3.55 -8.30 -8.27
N THR A 95 4.57 -8.18 -9.12
CA THR A 95 5.53 -7.06 -9.06
C THR A 95 4.82 -5.77 -9.46
N TRP A 96 4.14 -5.15 -8.49
CA TRP A 96 3.37 -3.94 -8.71
C TRP A 96 4.29 -2.74 -8.54
N CYS A 97 4.68 -2.10 -9.64
CA CYS A 97 5.48 -0.88 -9.60
C CYS A 97 6.77 -0.97 -8.76
N ALA A 98 7.42 -2.13 -8.82
CA ALA A 98 8.61 -2.51 -8.05
C ALA A 98 8.39 -2.79 -6.54
N ILE A 99 7.15 -2.77 -6.02
CA ILE A 99 6.82 -3.54 -4.82
C ILE A 99 6.95 -5.01 -5.18
N ALA A 100 7.97 -5.66 -4.62
CA ALA A 100 8.26 -7.06 -4.87
C ALA A 100 7.28 -7.97 -4.09
N ASN A 101 7.14 -9.21 -4.58
CA ASN A 101 6.28 -10.24 -3.96
C ASN A 101 6.78 -10.67 -2.57
N ASP A 102 8.07 -10.46 -2.32
CA ASP A 102 8.68 -10.30 -1.02
C ASP A 102 9.43 -8.96 -1.08
N PRO A 103 9.12 -7.98 -0.22
CA PRO A 103 9.94 -6.79 -0.13
C PRO A 103 11.35 -7.24 0.19
N ILE A 104 12.27 -6.81 -0.67
CA ILE A 104 13.64 -7.28 -0.68
C ILE A 104 14.24 -6.93 0.66
N ALA A 105 14.49 -7.96 1.47
CA ALA A 105 15.52 -7.91 2.49
C ALA A 105 16.84 -7.57 1.78
N GLY A 106 17.24 -6.30 1.84
CA GLY A 106 18.55 -5.84 1.39
C GLY A 106 18.56 -5.19 0.01
N PHE A 107 18.39 -3.88 -0.03
CA PHE A 107 19.44 -3.10 -0.68
C PHE A 107 20.69 -3.24 0.21
N VAL A 108 21.65 -4.05 -0.24
CA VAL A 108 23.04 -3.97 0.22
C VAL A 108 23.69 -2.69 -0.27
#